data_AF-A0A519NUI4-F1
#
_entry.id   AF-A0A519NUI4-F1
#
_cell.length_a   1.000
_cell.length_b   1.000
_cell.length_c   1.000
_cell.angle_alpha   90.00
_cell.angle_beta   90.00
_cell.angle_gamma   90.00
#
_symmetry.space_group_name_H-M   'P 1'
#
loop_
_entity.id
_entity.type
_entity.pdbx_description
1 polymer ?
#
loop_
_entity_poly.entity_id
_entity_poly.type
_entity_poly.pdbx_seq_one_letter_code
_entity_poly.pdbx_strand_id
1 'polypeptide(L)'
;MVLRLSVARLVAAAAMSLTLVAAPAFATTPGHEPVVGPAAASVPAGAERKRMNREVFDQVWGEVRTEYYDPRLHGVDWNAARRSFRPRALAAHDDRTLYAVLEEMLGLLNDDHAGAAPPAVARRQDAQFARRAAIGVTLRPDPAHPGDYRIESVRSGSPADRAGVLDG
;
A
#
# COMPACT_ATOMS: atom_id res chain seq x y z
N MET A 1 38.63 -31.32 60.49
CA MET A 1 38.22 -32.68 60.10
C MET A 1 36.70 -32.71 59.98
N VAL A 2 36.24 -33.39 58.95
CA VAL A 2 34.89 -33.40 58.35
C VAL A 2 33.80 -33.82 59.34
N LEU A 3 32.64 -33.13 59.33
CA LEU A 3 31.31 -33.75 59.48
C LEU A 3 30.21 -32.70 59.18
N ARG A 4 29.47 -32.86 58.09
CA ARG A 4 28.23 -32.11 57.82
C ARG A 4 27.08 -33.10 57.65
N LEU A 5 26.32 -33.29 58.74
CA LEU A 5 24.97 -33.86 58.77
C LEU A 5 23.97 -32.68 58.72
N SER A 6 22.69 -32.77 58.36
CA SER A 6 21.85 -33.69 57.58
C SER A 6 20.48 -32.99 57.53
N VAL A 7 19.74 -33.18 56.44
CA VAL A 7 18.38 -32.65 56.21
C VAL A 7 17.33 -33.42 57.04
N ALA A 8 16.34 -32.70 57.59
CA ALA A 8 15.05 -33.19 58.11
C ALA A 8 14.23 -31.94 58.55
N ARG A 9 12.92 -31.74 58.36
CA ARG A 9 11.75 -32.65 58.25
C ARG A 9 10.52 -31.92 57.66
N LEU A 10 9.58 -32.73 57.21
CA LEU A 10 8.26 -32.49 56.60
C LEU A 10 7.17 -31.87 57.51
N VAL A 11 6.28 -31.08 56.86
CA VAL A 11 4.78 -31.13 56.76
C VAL A 11 3.89 -31.21 58.02
N ALA A 12 2.90 -30.30 58.15
CA ALA A 12 1.45 -30.58 58.08
C ALA A 12 0.52 -29.44 58.60
N ALA A 13 -0.63 -29.27 57.90
CA ALA A 13 -1.99 -28.94 58.38
C ALA A 13 -2.31 -27.54 58.97
N ALA A 14 -3.50 -26.92 58.87
CA ALA A 14 -4.79 -27.21 58.23
C ALA A 14 -5.75 -25.98 58.32
N ALA A 15 -6.85 -26.04 57.55
CA ALA A 15 -8.22 -25.54 57.83
C ALA A 15 -8.67 -24.09 57.50
N MET A 16 -9.54 -24.02 56.48
CA MET A 16 -10.90 -23.43 56.41
C MET A 16 -11.18 -21.93 56.70
N SER A 17 -11.61 -21.26 55.63
CA SER A 17 -12.81 -20.41 55.44
C SER A 17 -13.06 -19.18 56.35
N LEU A 18 -13.23 -17.99 55.75
CA LEU A 18 -14.47 -17.18 55.75
C LEU A 18 -14.23 -15.80 55.08
N THR A 19 -15.13 -15.40 54.20
CA THR A 19 -15.18 -14.10 53.48
C THR A 19 -15.48 -12.90 54.39
N LEU A 20 -14.84 -11.75 54.14
CA LEU A 20 -15.37 -10.45 54.56
C LEU A 20 -15.06 -9.35 53.52
N VAL A 21 -16.14 -8.69 53.06
CA VAL A 21 -16.15 -7.52 52.18
C VAL A 21 -15.73 -6.27 52.96
N ALA A 22 -14.87 -5.43 52.38
CA ALA A 22 -14.62 -4.05 52.81
C ALA A 22 -14.51 -3.14 51.58
N ALA A 23 -15.30 -2.06 51.57
CA ALA A 23 -15.52 -1.14 50.45
C ALA A 23 -14.27 -0.32 50.04
N PRO A 24 -14.17 0.14 48.78
CA PRO A 24 -13.08 1.02 48.38
C PRO A 24 -13.34 2.45 48.89
N ALA A 25 -12.45 2.94 49.76
CA ALA A 25 -12.35 4.35 50.06
C ALA A 25 -11.74 5.06 48.85
N PHE A 26 -12.51 5.92 48.17
CA PHE A 26 -11.98 6.79 47.13
C PHE A 26 -11.15 7.90 47.76
N ALA A 27 -9.83 7.83 47.62
CA ALA A 27 -8.94 8.95 47.88
C ALA A 27 -9.09 9.98 46.74
N THR A 28 -9.65 11.15 47.03
CA THR A 28 -9.69 12.28 46.10
C THR A 28 -8.27 12.80 45.89
N THR A 29 -7.71 12.57 44.71
CA THR A 29 -6.41 13.13 44.30
C THR A 29 -6.61 14.61 43.91
N PRO A 30 -5.75 15.55 44.32
CA PRO A 30 -5.85 16.95 43.89
C PRO A 30 -5.71 17.06 42.36
N GLY A 31 -6.55 17.90 41.75
CA GLY A 31 -6.70 18.00 40.30
C GLY A 31 -5.39 18.25 39.55
N HIS A 32 -5.11 17.40 38.57
CA HIS A 32 -4.20 17.72 37.49
C HIS A 32 -4.99 18.62 36.53
N GLU A 33 -4.75 19.94 36.54
CA GLU A 33 -5.26 20.79 35.46
C GLU A 33 -4.67 20.27 34.13
N PRO A 34 -5.49 19.99 33.11
CA PRO A 34 -4.97 19.62 31.82
C PRO A 34 -4.20 20.82 31.27
N VAL A 35 -2.88 20.71 31.19
CA VAL A 35 -2.06 21.63 30.39
C VAL A 35 -2.50 21.45 28.95
N VAL A 36 -3.40 22.32 28.48
CA VAL A 36 -3.79 22.41 27.08
C VAL A 36 -2.59 22.94 26.32
N GLY A 37 -1.70 22.04 25.88
CA GLY A 37 -0.72 22.36 24.85
C GLY A 37 -1.46 22.88 23.61
N PRO A 38 -0.86 23.80 22.83
CA PRO A 38 -1.53 24.37 21.68
C PRO A 38 -1.99 23.25 20.76
N ALA A 39 -3.31 23.16 20.57
CA ALA A 39 -3.93 22.22 19.66
C ALA A 39 -3.28 22.41 18.29
N ALA A 40 -2.59 21.38 17.80
CA ALA A 40 -2.07 21.36 16.44
C ALA A 40 -3.24 21.67 15.50
N ALA A 41 -3.19 22.83 14.84
CA ALA A 41 -4.27 23.29 14.00
C ALA A 41 -4.58 22.24 12.93
N SER A 42 -5.79 21.71 12.93
CA SER A 42 -6.27 20.78 11.90
C SER A 42 -6.31 21.52 10.56
N VAL A 43 -5.46 21.12 9.61
CA VAL A 43 -5.49 21.65 8.24
C VAL A 43 -6.87 21.31 7.64
N PRO A 44 -7.60 22.28 7.05
CA PRO A 44 -8.86 21.99 6.37
C PRO A 44 -8.61 20.95 5.28
N ALA A 45 -9.45 19.91 5.17
CA ALA A 45 -9.28 18.83 4.21
C ALA A 45 -9.04 19.31 2.76
N GLY A 46 -9.65 20.44 2.37
CA GLY A 46 -9.42 21.07 1.06
C GLY A 46 -8.03 21.69 0.88
N ALA A 47 -7.41 22.22 1.93
CA ALA A 47 -6.05 22.76 1.88
C ALA A 47 -5.02 21.64 1.72
N GLU A 48 -5.21 20.53 2.43
CA GLU A 48 -4.37 19.34 2.30
C GLU A 48 -4.51 18.70 0.91
N ARG A 49 -5.75 18.52 0.41
CA ARG A 49 -6.01 18.08 -0.96
C ARG A 49 -5.28 18.93 -2.00
N LYS A 50 -5.41 20.27 -1.91
CA LYS A 50 -4.73 21.19 -2.83
C LYS A 50 -3.22 21.07 -2.76
N ARG A 51 -2.65 20.88 -1.56
CA ARG A 51 -1.22 20.63 -1.36
C ARG A 51 -0.79 19.33 -2.04
N MET A 52 -1.50 18.23 -1.81
CA MET A 52 -1.20 16.91 -2.42
C MET A 52 -1.30 16.98 -3.95
N ASN A 53 -2.36 17.59 -4.49
CA ASN A 53 -2.52 17.76 -5.94
C ASN A 53 -1.36 18.55 -6.55
N ARG A 54 -0.88 19.59 -5.84
CA ARG A 54 0.27 20.37 -6.28
C ARG A 54 1.54 19.53 -6.32
N GLU A 55 1.80 18.73 -5.29
CA GLU A 55 2.97 17.85 -5.22
C GLU A 55 2.96 16.83 -6.38
N VAL A 56 1.83 16.15 -6.60
CA VAL A 56 1.68 15.20 -7.71
C VAL A 56 1.85 15.88 -9.07
N PHE A 57 1.21 17.04 -9.28
CA PHE A 57 1.33 17.77 -10.55
C PHE A 57 2.76 18.23 -10.82
N ASP A 58 3.41 18.86 -9.83
CA ASP A 58 4.76 19.40 -10.00
C ASP A 58 5.78 18.27 -10.20
N GLN A 59 5.57 17.10 -9.58
CA GLN A 59 6.37 15.87 -9.83
C GLN A 59 6.21 15.39 -11.27
N VAL A 60 4.99 15.10 -11.73
CA VAL A 60 4.73 14.58 -13.09
C VAL A 60 5.25 15.54 -14.15
N TRP A 61 4.97 16.84 -13.99
CA TRP A 61 5.46 17.85 -14.92
C TRP A 61 6.99 17.92 -14.95
N GLY A 62 7.64 17.82 -13.78
CA GLY A 62 9.09 17.86 -13.64
C GLY A 62 9.76 16.63 -14.26
N GLU A 63 9.24 15.45 -13.97
CA GLU A 63 9.76 14.18 -14.47
C GLU A 63 9.70 14.09 -16.00
N VAL A 64 8.58 14.49 -16.62
CA VAL A 64 8.51 14.60 -18.09
C VAL A 64 9.52 15.62 -18.61
N ARG A 65 9.69 16.76 -17.93
CA ARG A 65 10.64 17.78 -18.39
C ARG A 65 12.08 17.27 -18.39
N THR A 66 12.47 16.43 -17.43
CA THR A 66 13.86 16.01 -17.23
C THR A 66 14.18 14.64 -17.81
N GLU A 67 13.26 13.70 -17.75
CA GLU A 67 13.49 12.28 -18.07
C GLU A 67 12.83 11.82 -19.38
N TYR A 68 12.01 12.65 -20.03
CA TYR A 68 11.36 12.24 -21.27
C TYR A 68 12.39 12.03 -22.39
N TYR A 69 12.18 10.99 -23.18
CA TYR A 69 13.19 10.48 -24.11
C TYR A 69 13.57 11.48 -25.22
N ASP A 70 12.61 12.30 -25.68
CA ASP A 70 12.86 13.45 -26.55
C ASP A 70 12.99 14.72 -25.71
N PRO A 71 14.20 15.31 -25.57
CA PRO A 71 14.40 16.53 -24.80
C PRO A 71 13.62 17.74 -25.33
N ARG A 72 13.13 17.69 -26.58
CA ARG A 72 12.30 18.75 -27.16
C ARG A 72 10.81 18.56 -26.91
N LEU A 73 10.41 17.46 -26.25
CA LEU A 73 9.02 17.14 -25.94
C LEU A 73 8.11 17.22 -27.18
N HIS A 74 8.59 16.72 -28.32
CA HIS A 74 7.92 16.81 -29.63
C HIS A 74 7.57 18.26 -30.07
N GLY A 75 8.26 19.27 -29.54
CA GLY A 75 8.03 20.68 -29.83
C GLY A 75 6.94 21.35 -28.97
N VAL A 76 6.40 20.66 -27.96
CA VAL A 76 5.40 21.20 -27.03
C VAL A 76 6.04 22.26 -26.12
N ASP A 77 5.41 23.43 -25.99
CA ASP A 77 5.78 24.39 -24.94
C ASP A 77 5.30 23.87 -23.57
N TRP A 78 6.18 23.11 -22.93
CA TRP A 78 5.89 22.48 -21.64
C TRP A 78 5.70 23.49 -20.50
N ASN A 79 6.31 24.68 -20.60
CA ASN A 79 6.08 25.74 -19.63
C ASN A 79 4.69 26.37 -19.83
N ALA A 80 4.20 26.49 -21.06
CA ALA A 80 2.81 26.86 -21.33
C ALA A 80 1.84 25.83 -20.78
N ALA A 81 2.11 24.53 -20.97
CA ALA A 81 1.33 23.46 -20.38
C ALA A 81 1.23 23.62 -18.84
N ARG A 82 2.35 23.87 -18.16
CA ARG A 82 2.34 24.14 -16.71
C ARG A 82 1.40 25.27 -16.32
N ARG A 83 1.44 26.39 -17.05
CA ARG A 83 0.61 27.57 -16.75
C ARG A 83 -0.89 27.26 -16.89
N SER A 84 -1.25 26.45 -17.89
CA SER A 84 -2.65 26.11 -18.18
C SER A 84 -3.21 25.02 -17.27
N PHE A 85 -2.44 23.95 -17.02
CA PHE A 85 -2.95 22.75 -16.35
C PHE A 85 -2.79 22.79 -14.83
N ARG A 86 -1.76 23.46 -14.31
CA ARG A 86 -1.50 23.51 -12.86
C ARG A 86 -2.68 24.08 -12.06
N PRO A 87 -3.31 25.22 -12.43
CA PRO A 87 -4.46 25.73 -11.69
C PRO A 87 -5.63 24.75 -11.67
N ARG A 88 -5.87 24.03 -12.78
CA ARG A 88 -6.93 23.02 -12.91
C ARG A 88 -6.65 21.82 -12.00
N ALA A 89 -5.41 21.33 -11.96
CA ALA A 89 -5.00 20.23 -11.09
C ALA A 89 -5.14 20.59 -9.60
N LEU A 90 -4.76 21.80 -9.21
CA LEU A 90 -4.92 22.29 -7.83
C LEU A 90 -6.39 22.47 -7.41
N ALA A 91 -7.31 22.64 -8.37
CA ALA A 91 -8.74 22.76 -8.12
C ALA A 91 -9.45 21.39 -8.06
N ALA A 92 -8.80 20.31 -8.47
CA ALA A 92 -9.41 18.97 -8.49
C ALA A 92 -9.82 18.52 -7.08
N HIS A 93 -11.07 18.06 -6.95
CA HIS A 93 -11.65 17.65 -5.67
C HIS A 93 -11.34 16.19 -5.31
N ASP A 94 -10.97 15.37 -6.30
CA ASP A 94 -10.65 13.97 -6.15
C ASP A 94 -9.53 13.52 -7.11
N ASP A 95 -9.03 12.30 -6.90
CA ASP A 95 -7.97 11.72 -7.72
C ASP A 95 -8.41 11.56 -9.18
N ARG A 96 -9.67 11.20 -9.43
CA ARG A 96 -10.18 11.03 -10.80
C ARG A 96 -10.04 12.32 -11.60
N THR A 97 -10.45 13.44 -11.01
CA THR A 97 -10.39 14.77 -11.64
C THR A 97 -8.94 15.23 -11.79
N LEU A 98 -8.09 14.97 -10.79
CA LEU A 98 -6.66 15.29 -10.88
C LEU A 98 -6.00 14.56 -12.05
N TYR A 99 -6.20 13.25 -12.14
CA TYR A 99 -5.55 12.43 -13.16
C TYR A 99 -6.14 12.65 -14.56
N ALA A 100 -7.40 13.05 -14.69
CA ALA A 100 -7.93 13.51 -15.97
C ALA A 100 -7.21 14.78 -16.48
N VAL A 101 -6.92 15.74 -15.58
CA VAL A 101 -6.14 16.94 -15.94
C VAL A 101 -4.70 16.59 -16.32
N LEU A 102 -4.08 15.62 -15.62
CA LEU A 102 -2.74 15.12 -15.96
C LEU A 102 -2.73 14.41 -17.31
N GLU A 103 -3.73 13.58 -17.59
CA GLU A 103 -3.88 12.86 -18.86
C GLU A 103 -4.04 13.83 -20.03
N GLU A 104 -4.87 14.88 -19.89
CA GLU A 104 -4.97 15.92 -20.93
C GLU A 104 -3.64 16.66 -21.15
N MET A 105 -2.87 16.93 -20.09
CA MET A 105 -1.57 17.58 -20.20
C MET A 105 -0.54 16.68 -20.90
N LEU A 106 -0.48 15.41 -20.52
CA LEU A 106 0.42 14.42 -21.12
C LEU A 106 0.03 14.11 -22.57
N GLY A 107 -1.27 14.16 -22.90
CA GLY A 107 -1.78 14.00 -24.25
C GLY A 107 -1.26 15.04 -25.25
N LEU A 108 -0.76 16.19 -24.78
CA LEU A 108 -0.07 17.17 -25.64
C LEU A 108 1.16 16.57 -26.34
N LEU A 109 1.79 15.57 -25.72
CA LEU A 109 2.97 14.90 -26.27
C LEU A 109 2.61 13.95 -27.42
N ASN A 110 1.34 13.57 -27.57
CA ASN A 110 0.88 12.63 -28.60
C ASN A 110 1.72 11.32 -28.61
N ASP A 111 1.87 10.72 -27.42
CA ASP A 111 2.61 9.48 -27.18
C ASP A 111 1.79 8.57 -26.26
N ASP A 112 1.47 7.37 -26.75
CA ASP A 112 0.68 6.37 -26.02
C ASP A 112 1.41 5.81 -24.78
N HIS A 113 2.72 6.01 -24.66
CA HIS A 113 3.52 5.59 -23.50
C HIS A 113 3.66 6.69 -22.44
N ALA A 114 3.23 7.93 -22.73
CA ALA A 114 3.27 9.04 -21.81
C ALA A 114 1.97 9.14 -21.00
N GLY A 115 1.91 8.48 -19.84
CA GLY A 115 0.71 8.40 -19.02
C GLY A 115 0.97 8.51 -17.52
N ALA A 116 -0.09 8.84 -16.76
CA ALA A 116 -0.09 8.82 -15.30
C ALA A 116 -1.29 8.01 -14.80
N ALA A 117 -1.04 7.07 -13.89
CA ALA A 117 -2.08 6.19 -13.35
C ALA A 117 -2.52 6.63 -11.94
N PRO A 118 -3.83 6.76 -11.67
CA PRO A 118 -4.33 6.96 -10.31
C PRO A 118 -3.84 5.88 -9.35
N PRO A 119 -3.66 6.16 -8.04
CA PRO A 119 -3.12 5.18 -7.10
C PRO A 119 -3.88 3.85 -7.06
N ALA A 120 -5.21 3.90 -7.22
CA ALA A 120 -6.03 2.69 -7.27
C ALA A 120 -5.76 1.83 -8.51
N VAL A 121 -5.43 2.45 -9.65
CA VAL A 121 -5.04 1.75 -10.89
C VAL A 121 -3.64 1.16 -10.73
N ALA A 122 -2.68 1.95 -10.25
CA ALA A 122 -1.31 1.51 -10.01
C ALA A 122 -1.27 0.27 -9.08
N ARG A 123 -1.99 0.31 -7.95
CA ARG A 123 -2.08 -0.85 -7.03
C ARG A 123 -2.65 -2.11 -7.68
N ARG A 124 -3.63 -1.97 -8.59
CA ARG A 124 -4.18 -3.13 -9.32
C ARG A 124 -3.17 -3.69 -10.30
N GLN A 125 -2.45 -2.83 -11.01
CA GLN A 125 -1.36 -3.24 -11.90
C GLN A 125 -0.26 -3.96 -11.10
N ASP A 126 0.19 -3.39 -9.98
CA ASP A 126 1.16 -4.02 -9.08
C ASP A 126 0.69 -5.39 -8.60
N ALA A 127 -0.58 -5.52 -8.19
CA ALA A 127 -1.16 -6.80 -7.79
C ALA A 127 -1.24 -7.79 -8.96
N GLN A 128 -1.49 -7.33 -10.19
CA GLN A 128 -1.50 -8.17 -11.38
C GLN A 128 -0.10 -8.68 -11.72
N PHE A 129 0.93 -7.83 -11.61
CA PHE A 129 2.32 -8.18 -11.90
C PHE A 129 3.09 -8.75 -10.71
N ALA A 130 2.47 -8.80 -9.52
CA ALA A 130 3.04 -9.44 -8.36
C ALA A 130 3.47 -10.87 -8.71
N ARG A 131 4.71 -11.23 -8.34
CA ARG A 131 5.27 -12.55 -8.61
C ARG A 131 4.37 -13.60 -7.96
N ARG A 132 3.74 -14.43 -8.79
CA ARG A 132 2.98 -15.60 -8.36
C ARG A 132 3.83 -16.85 -8.58
N ALA A 133 3.68 -17.83 -7.70
CA ALA A 133 4.20 -19.16 -7.98
C ALA A 133 3.54 -19.66 -9.28
N ALA A 134 4.37 -20.01 -10.26
CA ALA A 134 3.92 -20.51 -11.54
C ALA A 134 4.54 -21.89 -11.76
N ILE A 135 3.69 -22.87 -12.10
CA ILE A 135 4.13 -24.23 -12.43
C ILE A 135 4.69 -24.32 -13.86
N GLY A 136 4.41 -23.33 -14.71
CA GLY A 136 4.96 -23.22 -16.07
C GLY A 136 4.14 -23.94 -17.16
N VAL A 137 2.84 -24.09 -16.96
CA VAL A 137 1.92 -24.60 -18.00
C VAL A 137 1.03 -23.48 -18.54
N THR A 138 0.73 -23.54 -19.83
CA THR A 138 -0.35 -22.74 -20.44
C THR A 138 -1.52 -23.68 -20.68
N LEU A 139 -2.71 -23.32 -20.20
CA LEU A 139 -3.92 -24.11 -20.37
C LEU A 139 -4.84 -23.45 -21.39
N ARG A 140 -5.44 -24.27 -22.24
CA ARG A 140 -6.49 -23.84 -23.17
C ARG A 140 -7.73 -24.70 -22.95
N PRO A 141 -8.95 -24.12 -22.91
CA PRO A 141 -10.17 -24.91 -22.87
C PRO A 141 -10.22 -25.93 -24.02
N ASP A 142 -10.62 -27.17 -23.76
CA ASP A 142 -10.80 -28.16 -24.80
C ASP A 142 -12.15 -27.92 -25.51
N PRO A 143 -12.17 -27.54 -26.80
CA PRO A 143 -13.42 -27.31 -27.52
C PRO A 143 -14.25 -28.59 -27.70
N ALA A 144 -13.63 -29.78 -27.64
CA ALA A 144 -14.34 -31.06 -27.75
C ALA A 144 -15.00 -31.49 -26.43
N HIS A 145 -14.51 -30.99 -25.28
CA HIS A 145 -14.97 -31.39 -23.95
C HIS A 145 -15.18 -30.15 -23.06
N PRO A 146 -16.39 -29.55 -23.07
CA PRO A 146 -16.68 -28.37 -22.26
C PRO A 146 -16.43 -28.62 -20.77
N GLY A 147 -15.54 -27.82 -20.17
CA GLY A 147 -15.14 -27.96 -18.77
C GLY A 147 -13.72 -28.53 -18.61
N ASP A 148 -13.20 -29.20 -19.63
CA ASP A 148 -11.83 -29.70 -19.63
C ASP A 148 -10.87 -28.65 -20.19
N TYR A 149 -9.62 -28.74 -19.73
CA TYR A 149 -8.52 -27.91 -20.20
C TYR A 149 -7.39 -28.82 -20.68
N ARG A 150 -6.78 -28.43 -21.80
CA ARG A 150 -5.60 -29.07 -22.36
C ARG A 150 -4.37 -28.24 -22.06
N ILE A 151 -3.24 -28.92 -21.85
CA ILE A 151 -1.94 -28.27 -21.72
C ILE A 151 -1.49 -27.89 -23.13
N GLU A 152 -1.51 -26.59 -23.42
CA GLU A 152 -1.10 -26.04 -24.70
C GLU A 152 0.42 -25.96 -24.83
N SER A 153 1.10 -25.66 -23.72
CA SER A 153 2.56 -25.61 -23.68
C SER A 153 3.09 -25.79 -22.27
N VAL A 154 4.27 -26.40 -22.19
CA VAL A 154 5.07 -26.49 -20.96
C VAL A 154 6.35 -25.66 -21.16
N ARG A 155 6.59 -24.71 -20.25
CA ARG A 155 7.77 -23.85 -20.32
C ARG A 155 9.01 -24.66 -19.93
N SER A 156 10.03 -24.68 -20.79
CA SER A 156 11.31 -25.34 -20.47
C SER A 156 11.93 -24.78 -19.17
N GLY A 157 12.48 -25.68 -18.35
CA GLY A 157 13.07 -25.36 -17.04
C GLY A 157 12.05 -25.02 -15.96
N SER A 158 10.75 -25.14 -16.23
CA SER A 158 9.70 -24.93 -15.23
C SER A 158 9.54 -26.12 -14.26
N PRO A 159 8.81 -25.96 -13.14
CA PRO A 159 8.41 -27.08 -12.31
C PRO A 159 7.68 -28.19 -13.07
N ALA A 160 6.80 -27.84 -14.02
CA ALA A 160 6.07 -28.81 -14.84
C ALA A 160 6.99 -29.59 -15.78
N ASP A 161 7.94 -28.91 -16.43
CA ASP A 161 8.95 -29.55 -17.29
C ASP A 161 9.82 -30.54 -16.51
N ARG A 162 10.34 -30.12 -15.34
CA ARG A 162 11.11 -31.01 -14.44
C ARG A 162 10.29 -32.19 -13.90
N ALA A 163 8.97 -32.04 -13.83
CA ALA A 163 8.06 -33.10 -13.43
C ALA A 163 7.67 -34.03 -14.60
N GLY A 164 8.15 -33.76 -15.82
CA GLY A 164 7.84 -34.56 -17.01
C GLY A 164 6.42 -34.34 -17.55
N VAL A 165 5.80 -33.20 -17.24
CA VAL A 165 4.51 -32.82 -17.82
C VAL A 165 4.70 -32.59 -19.32
N LEU A 166 3.82 -33.17 -20.13
CA LEU A 166 3.81 -33.01 -21.58
C LEU A 166 2.68 -32.07 -22.01
N ASP A 167 2.89 -31.36 -23.12
CA ASP A 167 1.84 -30.68 -23.86
C ASP A 167 1.13 -31.65 -24.83
N GLY A 168 -0.10 -31.30 -25.24
CA GLY A 168 -0.88 -32.10 -26.19
C GLY A 168 -2.25 -32.54 -25.71
#